data_AF-A0A9D5FGU8-F1
#
_entry.id   AF-A0A9D5FGU8-F1
#
_cell.length_a   1.000
_cell.length_b   1.000
_cell.length_c   1.000
_cell.angle_alpha   90.00
_cell.angle_beta   90.00
_cell.angle_gamma   90.00
#
_symmetry.space_group_name_H-M   'P 1'
#
loop_
_entity.id
_entity.type
_entity.pdbx_description
1 polymer ?
#
loop_
_entity_poly.entity_id
_entity_poly.type
_entity_poly.pdbx_seq_one_letter_code
_entity_poly.pdbx_strand_id
1 'polypeptide(L)'
;MNNNSKNQKQEAVTGGILLVFGILLFVAGLVLKSILPVFEPYLKLVESIGFFLVAVGIWNLVKHFNYQKNPTALRKARVENMDERKLWIRYHAGNNAFKFGITAAYLALLVTGVTQGSISSDWVWWGLAFIVVGTMVVYIVSVIRYENMY
;
A
#
# COMPACT_ATOMS: atom_id res chain seq x y z
N MET A 1 -21.15 9.24 20.79
CA MET A 1 -19.69 9.48 20.81
C MET A 1 -18.82 8.20 20.86
N ASN A 2 -19.32 6.98 20.52
CA ASN A 2 -18.60 5.71 20.80
C ASN A 2 -18.16 4.88 19.56
N ASN A 3 -18.57 5.25 18.34
CA ASN A 3 -18.24 4.46 17.13
C ASN A 3 -16.87 4.81 16.51
N ASN A 4 -16.38 6.05 16.70
CA ASN A 4 -15.15 6.51 16.06
C ASN A 4 -13.89 5.84 16.67
N SER A 5 -13.86 5.61 17.98
CA SER A 5 -12.74 4.96 18.67
C SER A 5 -12.65 3.46 18.35
N LYS A 6 -13.80 2.80 18.16
CA LYS A 6 -13.90 1.38 17.83
C LYS A 6 -13.39 1.11 16.40
N ASN A 7 -13.80 1.94 15.43
CA ASN A 7 -13.33 1.85 14.05
C ASN A 7 -11.82 2.15 13.94
N GLN A 8 -11.31 3.14 14.68
CA GLN A 8 -9.87 3.44 14.69
C GLN A 8 -9.02 2.29 15.24
N LYS A 9 -9.43 1.65 16.35
CA LYS A 9 -8.72 0.49 16.90
C LYS A 9 -8.76 -0.71 15.94
N GLN A 10 -9.89 -0.89 15.24
CA GLN A 10 -10.04 -1.96 14.26
C GLN A 10 -9.16 -1.75 13.03
N GLU A 11 -9.01 -0.51 12.53
CA GLU A 11 -8.08 -0.17 11.44
C GLU A 11 -6.62 -0.48 11.82
N ALA A 12 -6.21 -0.20 13.07
CA ALA A 12 -4.87 -0.52 13.57
C ALA A 12 -4.60 -2.01 13.69
N VAL A 13 -5.55 -2.77 14.24
CA VAL A 13 -5.43 -4.23 14.37
C VAL A 13 -5.40 -4.89 13.00
N THR A 14 -6.24 -4.43 12.07
CA THR A 14 -6.25 -4.93 10.69
C THR A 14 -4.92 -4.62 9.99
N GLY A 15 -4.40 -3.39 10.15
CA GLY A 15 -3.09 -3.01 9.63
C GLY A 15 -1.97 -3.88 10.18
N GLY A 16 -1.95 -4.12 11.50
CA GLY A 16 -0.96 -4.99 12.14
C GLY A 16 -1.02 -6.44 11.66
N ILE A 17 -2.22 -7.02 11.56
CA ILE A 17 -2.42 -8.40 11.07
C ILE A 17 -1.93 -8.52 9.61
N LEU A 18 -2.33 -7.58 8.76
CA LEU A 18 -1.91 -7.57 7.34
C LEU A 18 -0.40 -7.44 7.20
N LEU A 19 0.24 -6.62 8.06
CA LEU A 19 1.69 -6.43 8.03
C LEU A 19 2.43 -7.71 8.48
N VAL A 20 2.03 -8.31 9.59
CA VAL A 20 2.64 -9.56 10.08
C VAL A 20 2.44 -10.69 9.08
N PHE A 21 1.23 -10.86 8.57
CA PHE A 21 0.92 -11.90 7.59
C PHE A 21 1.63 -11.67 6.26
N GLY A 22 1.72 -10.41 5.81
CA GLY A 22 2.48 -10.03 4.62
C GLY A 22 3.98 -10.34 4.74
N ILE A 23 4.60 -10.01 5.88
CA ILE A 23 6.01 -10.34 6.15
C ILE A 23 6.21 -11.85 6.12
N LEU A 24 5.33 -12.61 6.78
CA LEU A 24 5.42 -14.06 6.81
C LEU A 24 5.37 -14.66 5.40
N LEU A 25 4.43 -14.22 4.56
CA LEU A 25 4.32 -14.68 3.17
C LEU A 25 5.54 -14.28 2.32
N PHE A 26 6.04 -13.06 2.48
CA PHE A 26 7.21 -12.58 1.75
C PHE A 26 8.46 -13.38 2.11
N VAL A 27 8.73 -13.57 3.41
CA VAL A 27 9.88 -14.34 3.90
C VAL A 27 9.74 -15.82 3.54
N ALA A 28 8.54 -16.40 3.68
CA ALA A 28 8.28 -17.78 3.26
C ALA A 28 8.54 -17.95 1.76
N GLY A 29 8.07 -17.04 0.91
CA GLY A 29 8.34 -17.07 -0.53
C GLY A 29 9.84 -17.08 -0.85
N LEU A 30 10.62 -16.20 -0.21
CA LEU A 30 12.08 -16.12 -0.39
C LEU A 30 12.82 -17.38 0.07
N VAL A 31 12.47 -17.90 1.26
CA VAL A 31 13.10 -19.09 1.83
C VAL A 31 12.75 -20.33 1.00
N LEU A 32 11.47 -20.51 0.65
CA LEU A 32 11.03 -21.65 -0.16
C LEU A 32 11.61 -21.59 -1.57
N LYS A 33 11.81 -20.39 -2.15
CA LYS A 33 12.48 -20.24 -3.46
C LYS A 33 13.88 -20.82 -3.45
N SER A 34 14.60 -20.65 -2.34
CA SER A 34 15.96 -21.17 -2.18
C SER A 34 16.01 -22.70 -1.99
N ILE A 35 14.93 -23.31 -1.49
CA ILE A 35 14.87 -24.76 -1.20
C ILE A 35 14.23 -25.54 -2.36
N LEU A 36 13.23 -24.96 -3.04
CA LEU A 36 12.42 -25.60 -4.08
C LEU A 36 12.37 -24.73 -5.35
N PRO A 37 13.45 -24.68 -6.14
CA PRO A 37 13.53 -23.84 -7.34
C PRO A 37 12.54 -24.25 -8.43
N VAL A 38 12.04 -25.50 -8.41
CA VAL A 38 11.04 -26.01 -9.37
C VAL A 38 9.72 -25.22 -9.30
N PHE A 39 9.40 -24.62 -8.15
CA PHE A 39 8.17 -23.84 -7.95
C PHE A 39 8.40 -22.32 -8.02
N GLU A 40 9.52 -21.87 -8.58
CA GLU A 40 9.89 -20.45 -8.62
C GLU A 40 8.79 -19.48 -9.09
N PRO A 41 8.00 -19.74 -10.16
CA PRO A 41 6.95 -18.81 -10.58
C PRO A 41 5.84 -18.67 -9.52
N TYR A 42 5.45 -19.78 -8.90
CA TYR A 42 4.41 -19.78 -7.87
C TYR A 42 4.91 -19.10 -6.59
N LEU A 43 6.19 -19.29 -6.25
CA LEU A 43 6.81 -18.67 -5.08
C LEU A 43 7.01 -17.16 -5.25
N LYS A 44 7.37 -16.69 -6.46
CA LYS A 44 7.38 -15.25 -6.81
C LYS A 44 6.01 -14.60 -6.71
N LEU A 45 4.95 -15.33 -7.07
CA LEU A 45 3.57 -14.87 -6.91
C LEU A 45 3.25 -14.68 -5.42
N VAL A 46 3.58 -15.67 -4.59
CA VAL A 46 3.41 -15.60 -3.12
C VAL A 46 4.21 -14.43 -2.52
N GLU A 47 5.45 -14.24 -2.97
CA GLU A 47 6.30 -13.12 -2.55
C GLU A 47 5.65 -11.76 -2.89
N SER A 48 5.15 -11.64 -4.11
CA SER A 48 4.46 -10.43 -4.61
C SER A 48 3.19 -10.11 -3.79
N ILE A 49 2.40 -11.13 -3.44
CA ILE A 49 1.23 -10.98 -2.57
C ILE A 49 1.64 -10.56 -1.16
N GLY A 50 2.67 -11.20 -0.60
CA GLY A 50 3.22 -10.84 0.71
C GLY A 50 3.65 -9.37 0.75
N PHE A 51 4.34 -8.92 -0.29
CA PHE A 51 4.80 -7.55 -0.42
C PHE A 51 3.66 -6.53 -0.44
N PHE A 52 2.57 -6.81 -1.16
CA PHE A 52 1.39 -5.97 -1.17
C PHE A 52 0.71 -5.87 0.19
N LEU A 53 0.59 -6.99 0.91
CA LEU A 53 0.01 -7.01 2.24
C LEU A 53 0.83 -6.17 3.23
N VAL A 54 2.17 -6.20 3.12
CA VAL A 54 3.05 -5.32 3.91
C VAL A 54 2.78 -3.85 3.58
N ALA A 55 2.75 -3.50 2.29
CA ALA A 55 2.46 -2.15 1.84
C ALA A 55 1.11 -1.64 2.40
N VAL A 56 0.03 -2.40 2.21
CA VAL A 56 -1.31 -2.06 2.73
C VAL A 56 -1.33 -1.99 4.26
N GLY A 57 -0.63 -2.91 4.94
CA GLY A 57 -0.49 -2.90 6.40
C GLY A 57 0.17 -1.62 6.90
N ILE A 58 1.29 -1.21 6.29
CA ILE A 58 2.00 0.05 6.60
C ILE A 58 1.06 1.25 6.39
N TRP A 59 0.34 1.30 5.26
CA TRP A 59 -0.60 2.39 4.98
C TRP A 59 -1.67 2.54 6.06
N ASN A 60 -2.28 1.43 6.47
CA ASN A 60 -3.31 1.43 7.50
C ASN A 60 -2.77 1.89 8.86
N LEU A 61 -1.54 1.51 9.21
CA LEU A 61 -0.88 1.98 10.43
C LEU A 61 -0.55 3.46 10.37
N VAL A 62 0.02 3.96 9.26
CA VAL A 62 0.31 5.39 9.07
C VAL A 62 -0.96 6.22 9.19
N LYS A 63 -2.04 5.80 8.52
CA LYS A 63 -3.37 6.43 8.62
C LYS A 63 -3.85 6.49 10.07
N HIS A 64 -3.70 5.39 10.81
CA HIS A 64 -4.06 5.34 12.22
C HIS A 64 -3.24 6.32 13.08
N PHE A 65 -1.92 6.37 12.90
CA PHE A 65 -1.04 7.29 13.65
C PHE A 65 -1.33 8.76 13.35
N ASN A 66 -1.59 9.11 12.08
CA ASN A 66 -1.94 10.47 11.71
C ASN A 66 -3.28 10.90 12.34
N TYR A 67 -4.27 10.00 12.35
CA TYR A 67 -5.56 10.25 12.98
C TYR A 67 -5.52 10.35 14.51
N GLN A 68 -4.58 9.68 15.17
CA GLN A 68 -4.36 9.88 16.60
C GLN A 68 -3.71 11.24 16.89
N LYS A 69 -2.76 11.68 16.05
CA LYS A 69 -2.05 12.96 16.25
C LYS A 69 -2.93 14.19 16.00
N ASN A 70 -3.82 14.16 15.00
CA ASN A 70 -4.63 15.32 14.59
C ASN A 70 -6.13 15.00 14.44
N PRO A 71 -6.90 14.91 15.54
CA PRO A 71 -8.36 14.67 15.48
C PRO A 71 -9.13 15.83 14.82
N THR A 72 -8.58 17.06 14.84
CA THR A 72 -9.12 18.26 14.17
C THR A 72 -8.97 18.20 12.65
N ALA A 73 -7.86 17.67 12.13
CA ALA A 73 -7.64 17.48 10.69
C ALA A 73 -8.64 16.48 10.09
N LEU A 74 -9.00 15.44 10.84
CA LEU A 74 -10.00 14.43 10.45
C LEU A 74 -11.40 15.04 10.34
N ARG A 75 -11.75 15.94 11.26
CA ARG A 75 -13.04 16.66 11.24
C ARG A 75 -13.07 17.71 10.12
N LYS A 76 -11.97 18.43 9.89
CA LYS A 76 -11.82 19.40 8.79
C LYS A 76 -11.89 18.72 7.42
N ALA A 77 -11.16 17.62 7.22
CA ALA A 77 -11.23 16.81 6.00
C ALA A 77 -12.63 16.23 5.77
N ARG A 78 -13.35 15.82 6.83
CA ARG A 78 -14.74 15.35 6.71
C ARG A 78 -15.70 16.46 6.31
N VAL A 79 -15.57 17.66 6.88
CA VAL A 79 -16.40 18.83 6.53
C VAL A 79 -16.06 19.34 5.14
N GLU A 80 -14.78 19.36 4.76
CA GLU A 80 -14.32 19.78 3.43
C GLU A 80 -14.69 18.76 2.35
N ASN A 81 -14.80 17.46 2.70
CA ASN A 81 -15.37 16.43 1.82
C ASN A 81 -16.89 16.51 1.64
N MET A 82 -17.60 17.27 2.49
CA MET A 82 -19.03 17.56 2.30
C MET A 82 -19.26 18.78 1.42
N ASP A 83 -18.20 19.51 1.04
CA ASP A 83 -18.27 20.72 0.24
C ASP A 83 -18.00 20.39 -1.25
N GLU A 84 -19.08 20.09 -1.97
CA GLU A 84 -19.10 19.41 -3.26
C GLU A 84 -18.31 20.14 -4.37
N ARG A 85 -18.18 21.46 -4.25
CA ARG A 85 -17.59 22.34 -5.29
C ARG A 85 -16.06 22.30 -5.35
N LYS A 86 -15.39 21.95 -4.24
CA LYS A 86 -13.92 21.75 -4.21
C LYS A 86 -13.52 20.29 -4.49
N LEU A 87 -14.44 19.35 -4.24
CA LEU A 87 -14.22 17.91 -4.34
C LEU A 87 -13.94 17.43 -5.79
N TRP A 88 -14.54 18.10 -6.78
CA TRP A 88 -14.61 17.58 -8.15
C TRP A 88 -13.41 17.92 -9.07
N ILE A 89 -12.69 19.03 -8.88
CA ILE A 89 -11.88 19.60 -9.99
C ILE A 89 -10.35 19.38 -9.87
N ARG A 90 -9.77 19.18 -8.68
CA ARG A 90 -8.29 19.01 -8.56
C ARG A 90 -7.80 17.94 -7.60
N TYR A 91 -8.48 17.71 -6.47
CA TYR A 91 -7.98 16.81 -5.44
C TYR A 91 -8.24 15.32 -5.70
N HIS A 92 -9.34 14.97 -6.38
CA HIS A 92 -9.66 13.58 -6.70
C HIS A 92 -8.98 13.04 -7.95
N ALA A 93 -8.70 13.88 -8.96
CA ALA A 93 -8.01 13.42 -10.16
C ALA A 93 -6.60 12.89 -9.86
N GLY A 94 -5.82 13.62 -9.06
CA GLY A 94 -4.47 13.18 -8.67
C GLY A 94 -4.46 11.94 -7.78
N ASN A 95 -5.31 11.90 -6.75
CA ASN A 95 -5.41 10.75 -5.85
C ASN A 95 -5.93 9.49 -6.57
N ASN A 96 -6.92 9.63 -7.45
CA ASN A 96 -7.46 8.50 -8.22
C ASN A 96 -6.48 8.03 -9.30
N ALA A 97 -5.79 8.95 -9.99
CA ALA A 97 -4.73 8.60 -10.92
C ALA A 97 -3.57 7.89 -10.23
N PHE A 98 -3.19 8.33 -9.02
CA PHE A 98 -2.20 7.65 -8.19
C PHE A 98 -2.65 6.24 -7.81
N LYS A 99 -3.88 6.09 -7.29
CA LYS A 99 -4.45 4.77 -6.96
C LYS A 99 -4.50 3.85 -8.17
N PHE A 100 -4.89 4.36 -9.32
CA PHE A 100 -4.90 3.58 -10.56
C PHE A 100 -3.48 3.18 -10.98
N GLY A 101 -2.54 4.13 -10.96
CA GLY A 101 -1.14 3.89 -11.33
C GLY A 101 -0.46 2.85 -10.44
N ILE A 102 -0.63 2.95 -9.12
CA ILE A 102 -0.04 1.98 -8.19
C ILE A 102 -0.71 0.61 -8.30
N THR A 103 -2.03 0.56 -8.55
CA THR A 103 -2.76 -0.69 -8.78
C THR A 103 -2.30 -1.35 -10.08
N ALA A 104 -2.14 -0.58 -11.16
CA ALA A 104 -1.65 -1.08 -12.44
C ALA A 104 -0.20 -1.57 -12.35
N ALA A 105 0.67 -0.82 -11.66
CA ALA A 105 2.05 -1.23 -11.39
C ALA A 105 2.12 -2.51 -10.57
N TYR A 106 1.22 -2.67 -9.58
CA TYR A 106 1.13 -3.89 -8.80
C TYR A 106 0.59 -5.08 -9.60
N LEU A 107 -0.41 -4.89 -10.46
CA LEU A 107 -0.86 -5.94 -11.39
C LEU A 107 0.26 -6.38 -12.34
N ALA A 108 1.05 -5.43 -12.85
CA ALA A 108 2.23 -5.73 -13.65
C ALA A 108 3.28 -6.54 -12.85
N LEU A 109 3.47 -6.21 -11.57
CA LEU A 109 4.35 -6.96 -10.66
C LEU A 109 3.87 -8.41 -10.47
N LEU A 110 2.56 -8.63 -10.32
CA LEU A 110 1.99 -9.98 -10.24
C LEU A 110 2.18 -10.77 -11.55
N VAL A 111 1.90 -10.15 -12.70
CA VAL A 111 2.05 -10.80 -14.01
C VAL A 111 3.52 -11.15 -14.28
N THR A 112 4.46 -10.26 -13.94
CA THR A 112 5.91 -10.51 -14.09
C THR A 112 6.42 -11.57 -13.13
N GLY A 113 5.83 -11.72 -11.93
CA GLY A 113 6.13 -12.81 -11.01
C GLY A 113 5.79 -14.20 -11.57
N VAL A 114 4.73 -14.28 -12.38
CA VAL A 114 4.26 -15.55 -12.99
C VAL A 114 4.93 -15.85 -14.33
N THR A 115 5.38 -14.83 -15.06
CA THR A 115 5.96 -15.00 -16.40
C THR A 115 7.47 -15.25 -16.33
N GLN A 116 7.90 -16.48 -16.70
CA GLN A 116 9.30 -16.86 -16.87
C GLN A 116 9.81 -16.59 -18.30
N GLY A 117 9.63 -15.35 -18.79
CA GLY A 117 10.11 -14.94 -20.11
C GLY A 117 11.62 -14.64 -20.15
N SER A 118 12.20 -14.65 -21.36
CA SER A 118 13.63 -14.42 -21.66
C SER A 118 14.18 -13.02 -21.35
N ILE A 119 13.30 -12.07 -20.99
CA ILE A 119 13.71 -10.79 -20.41
C ILE A 119 13.99 -11.06 -18.94
N SER A 120 15.15 -10.65 -18.43
CA SER A 120 15.59 -10.86 -17.04
C SER A 120 14.50 -10.54 -16.02
N SER A 121 13.66 -11.54 -15.73
CA SER A 121 12.38 -11.42 -15.01
C SER A 121 12.62 -10.87 -13.60
N ASP A 122 13.78 -11.18 -13.01
CA ASP A 122 14.18 -10.69 -11.69
C ASP A 122 14.42 -9.17 -11.66
N TRP A 123 15.14 -8.60 -12.64
CA TRP A 123 15.41 -7.16 -12.66
C TRP A 123 14.16 -6.34 -12.92
N VAL A 124 13.27 -6.83 -13.80
CA VAL A 124 11.97 -6.19 -14.06
C VAL A 124 11.10 -6.24 -12.81
N TRP A 125 11.09 -7.37 -12.09
CA TRP A 125 10.32 -7.52 -10.86
C TRP A 125 10.83 -6.56 -9.76
N TRP A 126 12.14 -6.48 -9.53
CA TRP A 126 12.72 -5.52 -8.57
C TRP A 126 12.47 -4.07 -8.96
N GLY A 127 12.53 -3.75 -10.27
CA GLY A 127 12.19 -2.43 -10.78
C GLY A 127 10.73 -2.06 -10.51
N LEU A 128 9.79 -2.98 -10.74
CA LEU A 128 8.37 -2.78 -10.44
C LEU A 128 8.12 -2.67 -8.93
N ALA A 129 8.78 -3.49 -8.11
CA ALA A 129 8.69 -3.41 -6.65
C ALA A 129 9.16 -2.05 -6.13
N PHE A 130 10.27 -1.54 -6.68
CA PHE A 130 10.79 -0.21 -6.36
C PHE A 130 9.83 0.90 -6.78
N ILE A 131 9.22 0.81 -7.96
CA ILE A 131 8.21 1.80 -8.40
C ILE A 131 7.02 1.81 -7.45
N VAL A 132 6.49 0.64 -7.07
CA VAL A 132 5.35 0.52 -6.15
C VAL A 132 5.70 1.11 -4.78
N VAL A 133 6.82 0.72 -4.18
CA VAL A 133 7.21 1.24 -2.85
C VAL A 133 7.60 2.71 -2.91
N GLY A 134 8.39 3.11 -3.90
CA GLY A 134 8.86 4.48 -4.05
C GLY A 134 7.69 5.45 -4.21
N THR A 135 6.74 5.13 -5.08
CA THR A 135 5.53 5.95 -5.27
C THR A 135 4.67 5.98 -4.00
N MET A 136 4.57 4.87 -3.28
CA MET A 136 3.87 4.81 -2.00
C MET A 136 4.53 5.68 -0.92
N VAL A 137 5.85 5.63 -0.80
CA VAL A 137 6.62 6.47 0.15
C VAL A 137 6.45 7.95 -0.19
N VAL A 138 6.58 8.32 -1.47
CA VAL A 138 6.36 9.71 -1.93
C VAL A 138 4.95 10.18 -1.57
N TYR A 139 3.94 9.33 -1.77
CA TYR A 139 2.57 9.65 -1.41
C TYR A 139 2.39 9.82 0.11
N ILE A 140 2.93 8.91 0.93
CA ILE A 140 2.91 9.01 2.39
C ILE A 140 3.57 10.32 2.86
N VAL A 141 4.77 10.63 2.36
CA VAL A 141 5.50 11.86 2.71
C VAL A 141 4.73 13.10 2.29
N SER A 142 4.14 13.10 1.09
CA SER A 142 3.31 14.19 0.58
C SER A 142 2.10 14.45 1.49
N VAL A 143 1.40 13.38 1.91
CA VAL A 143 0.25 13.48 2.82
C VAL A 143 0.67 14.01 4.18
N ILE A 144 1.75 13.48 4.77
CA ILE A 144 2.27 13.96 6.07
C ILE A 144 2.68 15.43 5.99
N ARG A 145 3.35 15.83 4.90
CA ARG A 145 3.77 17.23 4.70
C ARG A 145 2.56 18.16 4.55
N TYR A 146 1.55 17.74 3.82
CA TYR A 146 0.30 18.49 3.67
C TYR A 146 -0.41 18.68 5.02
N GLU A 147 -0.49 17.62 5.83
CA GLU A 147 -1.07 17.69 7.19
C GLU A 147 -0.25 18.56 8.15
N ASN A 148 1.07 18.68 8.00
CA ASN A 148 1.89 19.56 8.84
C ASN A 148 1.80 21.04 8.44
N MET A 149 1.41 21.35 7.19
CA MET A 149 1.28 22.72 6.71
C MET A 149 -0.08 23.36 7.06
N TYR A 150 -1.10 22.58 7.44
CA TYR A 150 -2.50 23.02 7.59
C TYR A 150 -3.19 22.54 8.85
#